data_AF-A0A850DGS7-F1
#
_entry.id   AF-A0A850DGS7-F1
#
_cell.length_a   1.000
_cell.length_b   1.000
_cell.length_c   1.000
_cell.angle_alpha   90.00
_cell.angle_beta   90.00
_cell.angle_gamma   90.00
#
_symmetry.space_group_name_H-M   'P 1'
#
loop_
_entity.id
_entity.type
_entity.pdbx_description
1 polymer ?
#
loop_
_entity_poly.entity_id
_entity_poly.type
_entity_poly.pdbx_seq_one_letter_code
_entity_poly.pdbx_strand_id
1 'polypeptide(L)'
;MTVTDSPRVSVSGVSQWVPACPVDHLIPGRGVAVLLPGRRQAALFLLGDGTLCSVGNIDPFGKAAVMSRGLVGDRAGEPTVASPLLKQVFSLVDGRCLDDGSAALPVYPVRVRRGVVEVSVDAIAGETP
;
A
#
# COMPACT_ATOMS: atom_id res chain seq x y z
N MET A 1 30.42 -34.39 5.47
CA MET A 1 29.78 -33.25 4.78
C MET A 1 28.50 -32.97 5.52
N THR A 2 28.50 -31.99 6.43
CA THR A 2 27.31 -31.64 7.20
C THR A 2 27.06 -30.17 6.95
N VAL A 3 26.03 -29.88 6.16
CA VAL A 3 25.53 -28.53 5.92
C VAL A 3 24.65 -28.21 7.13
N THR A 4 25.15 -27.36 8.03
CA THR A 4 24.32 -26.79 9.08
C THR A 4 23.51 -25.68 8.45
N ASP A 5 22.22 -25.94 8.23
CA ASP A 5 21.23 -24.91 7.93
C ASP A 5 21.08 -24.03 9.18
N SER A 6 21.67 -22.84 9.10
CA SER A 6 21.48 -21.82 10.13
C SER A 6 20.14 -21.13 9.88
N PRO A 7 19.22 -21.08 10.86
CA PRO A 7 17.93 -20.44 10.68
C PRO A 7 18.14 -18.96 10.40
N ARG A 8 17.52 -18.45 9.33
CA ARG A 8 17.49 -17.01 9.02
C ARG A 8 16.69 -16.31 10.12
N VAL A 9 17.40 -15.72 11.08
CA VAL A 9 16.83 -14.76 12.02
C VAL A 9 16.35 -13.57 11.21
N SER A 10 15.03 -13.40 11.10
CA SER A 10 14.42 -12.18 10.59
C SER A 10 14.71 -11.06 11.57
N VAL A 11 15.56 -10.12 11.16
CA VAL A 11 15.86 -8.93 11.96
C VAL A 11 14.59 -8.09 12.04
N SER A 12 13.99 -8.00 13.22
CA SER A 12 12.97 -7.00 13.56
C SER A 12 13.62 -5.61 13.53
N GLY A 13 13.79 -5.09 12.32
CA GLY A 13 14.35 -3.77 12.09
C GLY A 13 13.40 -2.69 12.61
N VAL A 14 13.97 -1.59 13.10
CA VAL A 14 13.24 -0.34 13.26
C VAL A 14 12.65 0.03 11.90
N SER A 15 11.34 -0.13 11.72
CA SER A 15 10.66 0.26 10.48
C SER A 15 11.01 1.72 10.20
N GLN A 16 11.62 1.97 9.04
CA GLN A 16 11.91 3.34 8.63
C GLN A 16 10.62 3.95 8.11
N TRP A 17 10.37 5.20 8.47
CA TRP A 17 9.15 5.93 8.11
C TRP A 17 9.50 7.10 7.21
N VAL A 18 8.76 7.26 6.12
CA VAL A 18 8.91 8.35 5.16
C VAL A 18 7.77 9.34 5.37
N PRO A 19 8.04 10.63 5.64
CA PRO A 19 6.99 11.64 5.69
C PRO A 19 6.41 11.85 4.29
N ALA A 20 5.10 11.72 4.16
CA ALA A 20 4.40 11.93 2.90
C ALA A 20 3.90 13.39 2.78
N CYS A 21 2.95 13.78 3.62
CA CYS A 21 2.37 15.13 3.65
C CYS A 21 1.62 15.38 4.97
N PRO A 22 1.26 16.65 5.28
CA PRO A 22 0.31 16.95 6.36
C PRO A 22 -1.03 16.25 6.12
N VAL A 23 -1.67 15.77 7.19
CA VAL A 23 -2.95 15.06 7.09
C VAL A 23 -4.05 15.93 6.45
N ASP A 24 -4.04 17.24 6.72
CA ASP A 24 -5.02 18.20 6.19
C ASP A 24 -4.88 18.46 4.69
N HIS A 25 -3.82 17.96 4.05
CA HIS A 25 -3.65 18.04 2.60
C HIS A 25 -4.29 16.84 1.87
N LEU A 26 -4.65 15.78 2.60
CA LEU A 26 -5.33 14.62 2.04
C LEU A 26 -6.81 14.93 1.87
N ILE A 27 -7.32 14.66 0.67
CA ILE A 27 -8.74 14.74 0.35
C ILE A 27 -9.28 13.31 0.37
N PRO A 28 -10.34 13.01 1.14
CA PRO A 28 -10.91 11.67 1.17
C PRO A 28 -11.21 11.12 -0.24
N GLY A 29 -10.85 9.86 -0.48
CA GLY A 29 -10.99 9.17 -1.77
C GLY A 29 -9.96 9.56 -2.84
N ARG A 30 -9.12 10.57 -2.61
CA ARG A 30 -8.09 11.00 -3.56
C ARG A 30 -6.73 10.48 -3.15
N GLY A 31 -6.14 9.64 -4.00
CA GLY A 31 -4.82 9.09 -3.74
C GLY A 31 -3.68 10.09 -3.96
N VAL A 32 -2.59 9.89 -3.22
CA VAL A 32 -1.33 10.62 -3.34
C VAL A 32 -0.19 9.63 -3.52
N ALA A 33 0.69 9.89 -4.49
CA ALA A 33 1.89 9.10 -4.67
C ALA A 33 2.98 9.50 -3.67
N VAL A 34 3.59 8.52 -3.02
CA VAL A 34 4.70 8.71 -2.07
C VAL A 34 5.93 7.98 -2.61
N LEU A 35 7.05 8.70 -2.74
CA LEU A 35 8.32 8.13 -3.16
C LEU A 35 9.03 7.53 -1.94
N LEU A 36 9.27 6.22 -1.98
CA LEU A 36 10.01 5.48 -0.95
C LEU A 36 11.48 5.29 -1.40
N PRO A 37 12.40 5.00 -0.47
CA PRO A 37 13.78 4.67 -0.80
C PRO A 37 13.89 3.51 -1.81
N GLY A 38 14.90 3.61 -2.68
CA GLY A 38 15.15 2.61 -3.72
C GLY A 38 14.17 2.67 -4.90
N ARG A 39 13.60 3.85 -5.20
CA ARG A 39 12.63 4.08 -6.29
C ARG A 39 11.31 3.31 -6.14
N ARG A 40 11.06 2.71 -4.98
CA ARG A 40 9.76 2.14 -4.62
C ARG A 40 8.75 3.27 -4.46
N GLN A 41 7.49 2.96 -4.71
CA GLN A 41 6.42 3.97 -4.68
C GLN A 41 5.18 3.39 -4.02
N ALA A 42 4.57 4.20 -3.17
CA ALA A 42 3.32 3.90 -2.52
C ALA A 42 2.21 4.86 -2.98
N ALA A 43 0.97 4.38 -2.95
CA ALA A 43 -0.25 5.13 -3.17
C ALA A 43 -0.96 5.23 -1.81
N LEU A 44 -0.98 6.42 -1.26
CA LEU A 44 -1.59 6.75 0.03
C LEU A 44 -3.01 7.28 -0.19
N PHE A 45 -3.96 6.79 0.61
CA PHE A 45 -5.36 7.20 0.57
C PHE A 45 -5.85 7.56 1.97
N LEU A 46 -6.65 8.63 2.05
CA LEU A 46 -7.55 8.90 3.16
C LEU A 46 -8.95 8.44 2.74
N LEU A 47 -9.61 7.62 3.55
CA LEU A 47 -10.95 7.13 3.30
C LEU A 47 -12.01 8.07 3.92
N GLY A 48 -13.27 7.89 3.54
CA GLY A 48 -14.38 8.74 3.99
C GLY A 48 -14.67 8.61 5.50
N ASP A 49 -14.30 7.50 6.11
CA ASP A 49 -14.38 7.24 7.56
C ASP A 49 -13.17 7.78 8.35
N GLY A 50 -12.19 8.39 7.66
CA GLY A 50 -10.96 8.89 8.25
C GLY A 50 -9.82 7.87 8.31
N THR A 51 -10.04 6.63 7.85
CA THR A 51 -9.00 5.60 7.82
C THR A 51 -7.93 5.95 6.78
N LEU A 52 -6.66 5.74 7.13
CA LEU A 52 -5.54 5.87 6.19
C LEU A 52 -5.11 4.49 5.70
N CYS A 53 -4.93 4.35 4.39
CA CYS A 53 -4.45 3.14 3.75
C CYS A 53 -3.31 3.46 2.78
N SER A 54 -2.38 2.54 2.59
CA SER A 54 -1.33 2.69 1.58
C SER A 54 -0.97 1.37 0.93
N VAL A 55 -0.92 1.38 -0.40
CA VAL A 55 -0.58 0.22 -1.25
C VAL A 55 0.53 0.58 -2.24
N GLY A 56 1.04 -0.38 -3.03
CA GLY A 56 1.98 -0.10 -4.10
C GLY A 56 1.41 0.85 -5.16
N ASN A 57 2.21 1.82 -5.62
CA ASN A 57 1.76 2.75 -6.66
C ASN A 57 1.81 2.16 -8.08
N ILE A 58 2.50 1.03 -8.27
CA ILE A 58 2.68 0.39 -9.58
C ILE A 58 1.56 -0.62 -9.80
N ASP A 59 0.79 -0.43 -10.86
CA ASP A 59 -0.20 -1.39 -11.34
C ASP A 59 0.52 -2.68 -11.80
N PRO A 60 0.18 -3.86 -11.23
CA PRO A 60 0.87 -5.10 -11.56
C PRO A 60 0.56 -5.62 -12.96
N PHE A 61 -0.55 -5.21 -13.59
CA PHE A 61 -0.91 -5.59 -14.95
C PHE A 61 -0.36 -4.58 -15.97
N GLY A 62 -0.62 -3.29 -15.74
CA GLY A 62 -0.20 -2.21 -16.62
C GLY A 62 1.27 -1.79 -16.49
N LYS A 63 1.95 -2.23 -15.42
CA LYS A 63 3.36 -1.91 -15.09
C LYS A 63 3.64 -0.40 -15.03
N ALA A 64 2.64 0.40 -14.68
CA ALA A 64 2.72 1.85 -14.61
C ALA A 64 2.42 2.37 -13.20
N ALA A 65 3.08 3.46 -12.81
CA ALA A 65 2.94 4.07 -11.48
C ALA A 65 1.67 4.95 -11.38
N VAL A 66 0.50 4.31 -11.40
CA VAL A 66 -0.80 4.98 -11.53
C VAL A 66 -1.81 4.66 -10.43
N MET A 67 -1.52 3.78 -9.47
CA MET A 67 -2.53 3.35 -8.50
C MET A 67 -3.05 4.50 -7.62
N SER A 68 -2.20 5.48 -7.29
CA SER A 68 -2.62 6.72 -6.60
C SER A 68 -3.67 7.54 -7.34
N ARG A 69 -3.89 7.28 -8.63
CA ARG A 69 -4.94 7.90 -9.45
C ARG A 69 -6.18 7.02 -9.59
N GLY A 70 -6.17 5.86 -8.93
CA GLY A 70 -7.27 4.91 -8.93
C GLY A 70 -8.51 5.48 -8.24
N LEU A 71 -9.66 4.89 -8.58
CA LEU A 71 -10.92 5.26 -7.97
C LEU A 71 -11.11 4.43 -6.71
N VAL A 72 -11.22 5.09 -5.56
CA VAL A 72 -11.56 4.44 -4.29
C VAL A 72 -13.04 4.03 -4.33
N GLY A 73 -13.33 2.82 -3.84
CA GLY A 73 -14.69 2.30 -3.74
C GLY A 73 -14.83 1.34 -2.56
N ASP A 74 -15.93 0.61 -2.57
CA ASP A 74 -16.28 -0.42 -1.59
C ASP A 74 -16.70 -1.71 -2.30
N ARG A 75 -16.32 -2.85 -1.73
CA ARG A 75 -16.86 -4.15 -2.14
C ARG A 75 -17.29 -4.93 -0.91
N ALA A 76 -18.59 -4.84 -0.58
CA ALA A 76 -19.20 -5.51 0.56
C ALA A 76 -18.58 -5.10 1.92
N GLY A 77 -18.27 -3.81 2.07
CA GLY A 77 -17.66 -3.24 3.28
C GLY A 77 -16.13 -3.21 3.25
N GLU A 78 -15.49 -3.84 2.26
CA GLU A 78 -14.04 -3.80 2.10
C GLU A 78 -13.64 -2.57 1.25
N PRO A 79 -12.76 -1.67 1.75
CA PRO A 79 -12.31 -0.54 0.97
C PRO A 79 -11.40 -0.99 -0.17
N THR A 80 -11.64 -0.45 -1.36
CA THR A 80 -10.96 -0.87 -2.58
C THR A 80 -10.42 0.31 -3.39
N VAL A 81 -9.50 0.01 -4.30
CA VAL A 81 -9.06 0.94 -5.36
C VAL A 81 -9.08 0.24 -6.71
N ALA A 82 -9.77 0.83 -7.68
CA ALA A 82 -9.76 0.35 -9.06
C ALA A 82 -8.59 0.97 -9.84
N SER A 83 -7.80 0.15 -10.53
CA SER A 83 -6.73 0.62 -11.42
C SER A 83 -7.31 1.59 -12.46
N PRO A 84 -6.67 2.75 -12.72
CA PRO A 84 -7.08 3.64 -13.80
C PRO A 84 -7.05 3.01 -15.19
N LEU A 85 -6.13 2.06 -15.41
CA LEU A 85 -5.83 1.52 -16.74
C LEU A 85 -6.84 0.45 -17.15
N LEU A 86 -6.84 -0.66 -16.42
CA LEU A 86 -7.56 -1.88 -16.80
C LEU A 86 -8.71 -2.22 -15.83
N LYS A 87 -8.97 -1.34 -14.86
CA LYS A 87 -10.11 -1.39 -13.93
C LYS A 87 -10.15 -2.58 -12.96
N GLN A 88 -9.09 -3.39 -12.87
CA GLN A 88 -8.97 -4.37 -11.80
C GLN A 88 -9.07 -3.67 -10.44
N VAL A 89 -9.86 -4.27 -9.56
CA VAL A 89 -10.14 -3.77 -8.22
C VAL A 89 -9.20 -4.46 -7.23
N PHE A 90 -8.51 -3.66 -6.43
CA PHE A 90 -7.61 -4.15 -5.38
C PHE A 90 -8.13 -3.75 -4.01
N SER A 91 -7.95 -4.62 -3.02
CA SER A 91 -8.18 -4.30 -1.62
C SER A 91 -7.18 -3.26 -1.13
N LEU A 92 -7.66 -2.26 -0.39
CA LEU A 92 -6.80 -1.32 0.35
C LEU A 92 -6.35 -1.87 1.71
N VAL A 93 -6.90 -3.02 2.14
CA VAL A 93 -6.58 -3.67 3.43
C VAL A 93 -5.37 -4.58 3.28
N ASP A 94 -5.44 -5.52 2.33
CA ASP A 94 -4.42 -6.57 2.15
C ASP A 94 -3.72 -6.51 0.78
N GLY A 95 -4.17 -5.62 -0.12
CA GLY A 95 -3.57 -5.42 -1.43
C GLY A 95 -3.99 -6.45 -2.49
N ARG A 96 -4.78 -7.47 -2.16
CA ARG A 96 -5.16 -8.52 -3.12
C ARG A 96 -6.03 -7.96 -4.24
N CYS A 97 -5.84 -8.48 -5.44
CA CYS A 97 -6.73 -8.20 -6.55
C CYS A 97 -8.02 -9.03 -6.38
N LEU A 98 -9.18 -8.36 -6.43
CA LEU A 98 -10.51 -8.96 -6.22
C LEU A 98 -11.12 -9.52 -7.51
N ASP A 99 -10.49 -9.25 -8.65
CA ASP A 99 -10.93 -9.72 -9.97
C ASP A 99 -10.02 -10.82 -10.54
N ASP A 100 -8.74 -10.84 -10.15
CA ASP A 100 -7.74 -11.82 -10.61
C ASP A 100 -6.68 -12.07 -9.53
N GLY A 101 -6.76 -13.23 -8.87
CA GLY A 101 -5.86 -13.61 -7.77
C GLY A 101 -4.40 -13.86 -8.15
N SER A 102 -4.01 -13.71 -9.42
CA SER A 102 -2.62 -13.85 -9.86
C SER A 102 -1.70 -12.69 -9.43
N ALA A 103 -2.28 -11.58 -8.98
CA ALA A 103 -1.54 -10.39 -8.59
C ALA A 103 -2.06 -9.74 -7.30
N ALA A 104 -1.16 -9.07 -6.59
CA ALA A 104 -1.46 -8.25 -5.43
C ALA A 104 -0.56 -7.01 -5.41
N LEU A 105 -1.02 -5.97 -4.72
CA LEU A 105 -0.23 -4.79 -4.39
C LEU A 105 0.45 -4.99 -3.04
N PRO A 106 1.71 -4.55 -2.86
CA PRO A 106 2.29 -4.49 -1.52
C PRO A 106 1.53 -3.50 -0.65
N VAL A 107 1.29 -3.82 0.61
CA VAL A 107 0.65 -2.91 1.58
C VAL A 107 1.73 -2.28 2.45
N TYR A 108 1.68 -0.96 2.63
CA TYR A 108 2.62 -0.22 3.47
C TYR A 108 1.89 0.32 4.70
N PRO A 109 2.35 -0.01 5.92
CA PRO A 109 1.83 0.60 7.13
C PRO A 109 1.88 2.14 7.07
N VAL A 110 0.85 2.78 7.59
CA VAL A 110 0.73 4.23 7.66
C VAL A 110 0.46 4.68 9.08
N ARG A 111 0.95 5.86 9.45
CA ARG A 111 0.64 6.49 10.72
C ARG A 111 0.62 8.00 10.60
N VAL A 112 -0.02 8.68 11.56
CA VAL A 112 0.08 10.13 11.72
C VAL A 112 1.00 10.44 12.90
N ARG A 113 2.02 11.26 12.67
CA ARG A 113 2.94 11.73 13.71
C ARG A 113 3.07 13.25 13.61
N ARG A 114 2.63 13.96 14.67
CA ARG A 114 2.65 15.43 14.74
C ARG A 114 1.96 16.10 13.53
N GLY A 115 0.81 15.57 13.12
CA GLY A 115 0.03 16.09 11.98
C GLY A 115 0.55 15.71 10.60
N VAL A 116 1.67 14.97 10.51
CA VAL A 116 2.24 14.48 9.25
C VAL A 116 1.92 13.00 9.09
N VAL A 117 1.43 12.63 7.91
CA VAL A 117 1.24 11.23 7.52
C VAL A 117 2.58 10.65 7.12
N GLU A 118 2.95 9.54 7.74
CA GLU A 118 4.18 8.80 7.48
C GLU A 118 3.84 7.41 6.93
N VAL A 119 4.61 6.96 5.94
CA VAL A 119 4.49 5.63 5.31
C VAL A 119 5.72 4.80 5.65
N SER A 120 5.53 3.56 6.10
CA SER A 120 6.63 2.63 6.36
C SER A 120 7.32 2.25 5.05
N VAL A 121 8.66 2.11 5.08
CA VAL A 121 9.43 1.61 3.93
C VAL A 121 9.28 0.10 3.73
N ASP A 122 8.86 -0.60 4.77
CA ASP A 122 8.71 -2.06 4.79
C ASP A 122 7.24 -2.37 4.54
N ALA A 123 6.98 -3.11 3.47
CA ALA A 123 5.66 -3.61 3.18
C ALA A 123 5.33 -4.77 4.12
N ILE A 124 4.08 -4.87 4.54
CA ILE A 124 3.57 -6.05 5.22
C ILE A 124 2.98 -7.00 4.18
N ALA A 125 3.15 -8.29 4.39
CA ALA A 125 2.39 -9.28 3.64
C ALA A 125 0.93 -9.12 4.06
N GLY A 126 0.03 -8.90 3.09
CA GLY A 126 -1.40 -9.13 3.35
C GLY A 126 -1.56 -10.58 3.77
N GLU A 127 -2.11 -10.82 4.96
CA GLU A 127 -2.46 -12.18 5.36
C GLU A 127 -3.55 -12.66 4.38
N THR A 128 -3.21 -13.65 3.56
CA THR A 128 -4.20 -14.39 2.79
C THR A 128 -5.11 -15.12 3.80
N PRO A 129 -6.43 -14.86 3.83
CA PRO A 129 -7.35 -15.64 4.66
C PRO A 129 -7.43 -17.11 4.22
#